data_AF-T1XK69-F1
#
_entry.id   AF-T1XK69-F1
#
_cell.length_a   1.000
_cell.length_b   1.000
_cell.length_c   1.000
_cell.angle_alpha   90.00
_cell.angle_beta   90.00
_cell.angle_gamma   90.00
#
_symmetry.space_group_name_H-M   'P 1'
#
loop_
_entity.id
_entity.type
_entity.pdbx_description
1 polymer ?
#
loop_
_entity_poly.entity_id
_entity_poly.type
_entity_poly.pdbx_seq_one_letter_code
_entity_poly.pdbx_strand_id
1 'polypeptide(L)'
;MPNPSSMSIGPQRLEGELCLVDPPCGIVVFAHGSGSSRRSSRNIQVAEALQRRGLSTLLFDLLTYDEADNRANVFDIPLLAQRVMDAIDDLSSRSDQRIGLFGASTGAAAALVAAARRPQAVRAVVSRGGRPDLAGNALNEVVAPTLLIVGGADTEVLAMNRAALDRLHCDKRLEIVPRATHLFEEAGALEVVASLAGAWFLEHLRPNSGD
;
A
#
# COMPACT_ATOMS: atom_id res chain seq x y z
N MET A 1 21.79 1.18 -4.62
CA MET A 1 20.53 0.80 -3.95
C MET A 1 20.70 -0.60 -3.39
N PRO A 2 19.99 -0.98 -2.32
CA PRO A 2 20.04 -2.36 -1.82
C PRO A 2 19.50 -3.32 -2.89
N ASN A 3 20.07 -4.51 -2.99
CA ASN A 3 19.59 -5.53 -3.90
C ASN A 3 18.35 -6.21 -3.30
N PRO A 4 17.23 -6.34 -4.05
CA PRO A 4 16.08 -7.08 -3.57
C PRO A 4 16.40 -8.57 -3.45
N SER A 5 15.88 -9.19 -2.41
CA SER A 5 15.90 -10.65 -2.20
C SER A 5 14.51 -11.23 -2.43
N SER A 6 14.43 -12.41 -3.04
CA SER A 6 13.16 -13.10 -3.24
C SER A 6 12.57 -13.58 -1.91
N MET A 7 11.28 -13.37 -1.73
CA MET A 7 10.49 -13.83 -0.60
C MET A 7 9.26 -14.59 -1.10
N SER A 8 8.90 -15.68 -0.44
CA SER A 8 7.66 -16.42 -0.72
C SER A 8 6.67 -16.10 0.39
N ILE A 9 5.44 -15.74 0.02
CA ILE A 9 4.43 -15.22 0.95
C ILE A 9 3.23 -16.16 1.03
N GLY A 10 2.84 -16.46 2.26
CA GLY A 10 1.64 -17.19 2.58
C GLY A 10 1.62 -18.64 2.06
N PRO A 11 0.51 -19.35 2.28
CA PRO A 11 0.40 -20.75 1.91
C PRO A 11 0.44 -21.00 0.40
N GLN A 12 0.07 -20.01 -0.42
CA GLN A 12 0.09 -20.11 -1.88
C GLN A 12 1.45 -19.75 -2.50
N ARG A 13 2.46 -19.45 -1.66
CA ARG A 13 3.83 -19.16 -2.09
C ARG A 13 3.91 -18.02 -3.11
N LEU A 14 3.18 -16.94 -2.86
CA LEU A 14 3.16 -15.77 -3.72
C LEU A 14 4.57 -15.16 -3.82
N GLU A 15 4.96 -14.76 -5.03
CA GLU A 15 6.28 -14.23 -5.31
C GLU A 15 6.41 -12.78 -4.82
N GLY A 16 7.40 -12.53 -3.98
CA GLY A 16 7.73 -11.21 -3.44
C GLY A 16 9.20 -10.84 -3.62
N GLU A 17 9.46 -9.55 -3.66
CA GLU A 17 10.78 -8.92 -3.71
C GLU A 17 10.91 -8.01 -2.48
N LEU A 18 11.71 -8.47 -1.52
CA LEU A 18 12.00 -7.76 -0.27
C LEU A 18 13.31 -6.99 -0.44
N CYS A 19 13.24 -5.67 -0.33
CA CYS A 19 14.40 -4.78 -0.30
C CYS A 19 14.54 -4.21 1.10
N LEU A 20 15.62 -4.59 1.80
CA LEU A 20 15.94 -4.09 3.14
C LEU A 20 16.95 -2.95 3.05
N VAL A 21 16.70 -1.88 3.80
CA VAL A 21 17.62 -0.75 3.99
C VAL A 21 18.14 -0.75 5.43
N ASP A 22 19.35 -0.23 5.66
CA ASP A 22 19.99 -0.19 6.97
C ASP A 22 20.49 1.23 7.29
N PRO A 23 20.10 1.83 8.44
CA PRO A 23 19.09 1.36 9.39
C PRO A 23 17.66 1.57 8.85
N PRO A 24 16.75 0.59 9.02
CA PRO A 24 15.39 0.71 8.50
C PRO A 24 14.50 1.56 9.42
N CYS A 25 13.80 2.53 8.84
CA CYS A 25 12.70 3.22 9.54
C CYS A 25 11.44 2.35 9.65
N GLY A 26 11.28 1.34 8.80
CA GLY A 26 10.12 0.45 8.73
C GLY A 26 10.02 -0.24 7.36
N ILE A 27 9.06 -1.15 7.20
CA ILE A 27 8.82 -1.88 5.94
C ILE A 27 7.49 -1.45 5.34
N VAL A 28 7.49 -1.10 4.05
CA VAL A 28 6.29 -0.77 3.28
C VAL A 28 5.91 -1.93 2.36
N VAL A 29 4.74 -2.52 2.57
CA VAL A 29 4.17 -3.59 1.74
C VAL A 29 3.31 -3.00 0.63
N PHE A 30 3.60 -3.34 -0.62
CA PHE A 30 2.85 -2.85 -1.78
C PHE A 30 1.73 -3.81 -2.17
N ALA A 31 0.49 -3.32 -2.14
CA ALA A 31 -0.68 -3.98 -2.71
C ALA A 31 -1.00 -3.36 -4.08
N HIS A 32 -0.66 -4.08 -5.15
CA HIS A 32 -0.87 -3.59 -6.51
C HIS A 32 -2.36 -3.59 -6.90
N GLY A 33 -2.70 -2.85 -7.96
CA GLY A 33 -4.06 -2.83 -8.51
C GLY A 33 -4.37 -4.05 -9.38
N SER A 34 -5.65 -4.21 -9.74
CA SER A 34 -6.12 -5.27 -10.63
C SER A 34 -5.37 -5.29 -11.95
N GLY A 35 -5.01 -6.49 -12.44
CA GLY A 35 -4.25 -6.67 -13.69
C GLY A 35 -2.80 -6.14 -13.63
N SER A 36 -2.32 -5.77 -12.45
CA SER A 36 -0.92 -5.42 -12.21
C SER A 36 -0.20 -6.55 -11.47
N SER A 37 1.05 -6.32 -11.11
CA SER A 37 1.90 -7.27 -10.39
C SER A 37 2.99 -6.52 -9.63
N ARG A 38 3.84 -7.24 -8.90
CA ARG A 38 5.06 -6.70 -8.28
C ARG A 38 5.98 -5.99 -9.28
N ARG A 39 5.88 -6.32 -10.57
CA ARG A 39 6.68 -5.74 -11.67
C ARG A 39 6.14 -4.42 -12.22
N SER A 40 5.13 -3.83 -11.56
CA SER A 40 4.59 -2.52 -11.95
C SER A 40 5.69 -1.45 -11.91
N SER A 41 6.04 -0.88 -13.07
CA SER A 41 7.04 0.20 -13.17
C SER A 41 6.74 1.37 -12.22
N ARG A 42 5.46 1.72 -12.07
CA ARG A 42 5.01 2.78 -11.15
C ARG A 42 5.28 2.44 -9.69
N ASN A 43 4.96 1.21 -9.27
CA ASN A 43 5.19 0.81 -7.88
C ASN A 43 6.68 0.63 -7.59
N ILE A 44 7.45 0.13 -8.56
CA ILE A 44 8.92 0.07 -8.48
C ILE A 44 9.50 1.47 -8.30
N GLN A 45 9.08 2.45 -9.11
CA GLN A 45 9.56 3.83 -9.00
C GLN A 45 9.25 4.43 -7.62
N VAL A 46 8.04 4.21 -7.10
CA VAL A 46 7.67 4.65 -5.74
C VAL A 46 8.52 3.92 -4.70
N ALA A 47 8.66 2.60 -4.79
CA ALA A 47 9.44 1.81 -3.84
C ALA A 47 10.91 2.25 -3.80
N GLU A 48 11.56 2.46 -4.94
CA GLU A 48 12.92 2.98 -5.03
C GLU A 48 13.05 4.37 -4.37
N ALA A 49 12.03 5.23 -4.53
CA ALA A 49 12.00 6.53 -3.86
C ALA A 49 11.84 6.42 -2.34
N LEU A 50 11.05 5.45 -1.85
CA LEU A 50 10.93 5.14 -0.42
C LEU A 50 12.24 4.55 0.14
N GLN A 51 12.89 3.66 -0.59
CA GLN A 51 14.19 3.08 -0.22
C GLN A 51 15.27 4.15 -0.07
N ARG A 52 15.33 5.12 -0.99
CA ARG A 52 16.22 6.29 -0.87
C ARG A 52 15.96 7.14 0.38
N ARG A 53 14.81 6.98 1.03
CA ARG A 53 14.40 7.67 2.26
C ARG A 53 14.60 6.81 3.52
N GLY A 54 15.16 5.61 3.41
CA GLY A 54 15.39 4.73 4.56
C GLY A 54 14.19 3.86 4.94
N LEU A 55 13.26 3.62 4.01
CA LEU A 55 12.16 2.67 4.16
C LEU A 55 12.46 1.37 3.39
N SER A 56 12.43 0.24 4.07
CA SER A 56 12.43 -1.07 3.43
C SER A 56 11.12 -1.27 2.68
N THR A 57 11.10 -2.11 1.64
CA THR A 57 9.91 -2.34 0.83
C THR A 57 9.72 -3.80 0.48
N LEU A 58 8.48 -4.27 0.46
CA LEU A 58 8.08 -5.55 -0.09
C LEU A 58 7.10 -5.32 -1.25
N LEU A 59 7.50 -5.71 -2.46
CA LEU A 59 6.61 -5.78 -3.62
C LEU A 59 6.29 -7.24 -3.89
N PHE A 60 5.02 -7.61 -3.95
CA PHE A 60 4.64 -9.00 -4.18
C PHE A 60 3.38 -9.11 -5.02
N ASP A 61 3.15 -10.29 -5.58
CA ASP A 61 1.94 -10.59 -6.33
C ASP A 61 0.81 -10.98 -5.38
N LEU A 62 -0.35 -10.36 -5.56
CA LEU A 62 -1.53 -10.64 -4.73
C LEU A 62 -2.27 -11.91 -5.15
N LEU A 63 -1.94 -12.49 -6.30
CA LEU A 63 -2.57 -13.69 -6.84
C LEU A 63 -1.50 -14.54 -7.52
N THR A 64 -1.70 -15.85 -7.54
CA THR A 64 -0.91 -16.73 -8.41
C THR A 64 -1.25 -16.48 -9.88
N TYR A 65 -0.43 -16.99 -10.80
CA TYR A 65 -0.70 -16.92 -12.23
C TYR A 65 -2.09 -17.50 -12.60
N ASP A 66 -2.42 -18.67 -12.05
CA ASP A 66 -3.70 -19.34 -12.30
C ASP A 66 -4.89 -18.57 -11.69
N GLU A 67 -4.71 -17.97 -10.51
CA GLU A 67 -5.74 -17.15 -9.88
C GLU A 67 -6.01 -15.86 -10.66
N ALA A 68 -4.97 -15.27 -11.26
CA ALA A 68 -5.07 -14.02 -12.01
C ALA A 68 -5.79 -14.18 -13.36
N ASP A 69 -5.83 -15.40 -13.94
CA ASP A 69 -6.56 -15.68 -15.18
C ASP A 69 -8.08 -15.54 -14.99
N ASN A 70 -8.58 -15.79 -13.78
CA ASN A 70 -9.96 -15.49 -13.43
C ASN A 70 -10.12 -14.00 -13.09
N ARG A 71 -10.75 -13.26 -14.02
CA ARG A 71 -11.04 -11.83 -13.86
C ARG A 71 -11.88 -11.49 -12.62
N ALA A 72 -12.65 -12.43 -12.05
CA ALA A 72 -13.37 -12.16 -10.80
C ALA A 72 -12.40 -11.96 -9.62
N ASN A 73 -11.31 -12.73 -9.57
CA ASN A 73 -10.36 -12.71 -8.46
C ASN A 73 -9.61 -11.38 -8.36
N VAL A 74 -9.29 -10.74 -9.49
CA VAL A 74 -8.58 -9.44 -9.47
C VAL A 74 -9.44 -8.31 -8.90
N PHE A 75 -10.74 -8.50 -8.71
CA PHE A 75 -11.66 -7.56 -8.06
C PHE A 75 -12.22 -8.09 -6.73
N ASP A 76 -11.83 -9.28 -6.29
CA ASP A 76 -12.26 -9.88 -5.03
C ASP A 76 -11.46 -9.27 -3.87
N ILE A 77 -11.99 -8.19 -3.28
CA ILE A 77 -11.34 -7.47 -2.18
C ILE A 77 -11.07 -8.37 -0.96
N PRO A 78 -12.01 -9.22 -0.49
CA PRO A 78 -11.72 -10.20 0.56
C PRO A 78 -10.51 -11.10 0.26
N LEU A 79 -10.41 -11.65 -0.95
CA LEU A 79 -9.28 -12.48 -1.37
C LEU A 79 -7.96 -11.69 -1.36
N LEU A 80 -7.95 -10.52 -1.99
CA LEU A 80 -6.75 -9.68 -2.06
C LEU A 80 -6.31 -9.21 -0.67
N ALA A 81 -7.26 -8.86 0.20
CA ALA A 81 -6.98 -8.46 1.58
C ALA A 81 -6.37 -9.62 2.38
N GLN A 82 -6.83 -10.86 2.16
CA GLN A 82 -6.21 -12.04 2.77
C GLN A 82 -4.73 -12.15 2.39
N ARG A 83 -4.38 -11.91 1.12
CA ARG A 83 -2.97 -12.01 0.69
C ARG A 83 -2.09 -10.90 1.27
N VAL A 84 -2.66 -9.71 1.48
CA VAL A 84 -1.97 -8.65 2.21
C VAL A 84 -1.78 -9.03 3.68
N MET A 85 -2.77 -9.66 4.32
CA MET A 85 -2.62 -10.16 5.70
C MET A 85 -1.55 -11.24 5.81
N ASP A 86 -1.48 -12.17 4.85
CA ASP A 86 -0.44 -13.19 4.83
C ASP A 86 0.96 -12.56 4.74
N ALA A 87 1.14 -11.51 3.93
CA ALA A 87 2.40 -10.76 3.87
C ALA A 87 2.75 -10.06 5.19
N ILE A 88 1.76 -9.47 5.87
CA ILE A 88 1.94 -8.83 7.18
C ILE A 88 2.38 -9.87 8.21
N ASP A 89 1.71 -11.02 8.26
CA ASP A 89 1.96 -12.08 9.23
C ASP A 89 3.35 -12.71 9.00
N ASP A 90 3.72 -12.98 7.76
CA ASP A 90 5.06 -13.50 7.40
C ASP A 90 6.18 -12.51 7.77
N LEU A 91 5.99 -11.21 7.53
CA LEU A 91 6.97 -10.19 7.90
C LEU A 91 7.10 -10.04 9.42
N SER A 92 5.97 -10.01 10.13
CA SER A 92 5.93 -9.87 11.59
C SER A 92 6.61 -11.04 12.30
N SER A 93 6.62 -12.23 11.70
CA SER A 93 7.33 -13.40 12.23
C SER A 93 8.87 -13.31 12.08
N ARG A 94 9.36 -12.44 11.20
CA ARG A 94 10.79 -12.33 10.83
C ARG A 94 11.47 -11.09 11.41
N SER A 95 10.70 -10.08 11.80
CA SER A 95 11.21 -8.77 12.18
C SER A 95 10.17 -8.01 13.00
N ASP A 96 10.62 -7.28 14.01
CA ASP A 96 9.79 -6.36 14.80
C ASP A 96 9.64 -4.98 14.13
N GLN A 97 10.07 -4.84 12.88
CA GLN A 97 9.94 -3.57 12.15
C GLN A 97 8.47 -3.20 11.95
N ARG A 98 8.18 -1.92 12.15
CA ARG A 98 6.86 -1.33 11.91
C ARG A 98 6.49 -1.43 10.44
N ILE A 99 5.27 -1.90 10.17
CA ILE A 99 4.76 -2.16 8.82
C ILE A 99 3.84 -1.03 8.37
N GLY A 100 4.08 -0.50 7.17
CA GLY A 100 3.16 0.36 6.43
C GLY A 100 2.60 -0.34 5.19
N LEU A 101 1.41 0.02 4.76
CA LEU A 101 0.80 -0.52 3.54
C LEU A 101 0.66 0.56 2.49
N PHE A 102 1.15 0.30 1.27
CA PHE A 102 0.93 1.14 0.10
C PHE A 102 0.02 0.40 -0.88
N GLY A 103 -1.22 0.85 -1.01
CA GLY A 103 -2.21 0.28 -1.91
C GLY A 103 -2.47 1.16 -3.13
N ALA A 104 -2.55 0.54 -4.30
CA ALA A 104 -2.86 1.22 -5.56
C ALA A 104 -4.17 0.69 -6.17
N SER A 105 -5.04 1.58 -6.63
CA SER A 105 -6.35 1.20 -7.22
C SER A 105 -7.13 0.25 -6.27
N THR A 106 -7.55 -0.94 -6.72
CA THR A 106 -8.19 -1.97 -5.87
C THR A 106 -7.31 -2.49 -4.75
N GLY A 107 -5.98 -2.49 -4.92
CA GLY A 107 -5.03 -2.83 -3.85
C GLY A 107 -5.13 -1.88 -2.65
N ALA A 108 -5.64 -0.66 -2.82
CA ALA A 108 -5.94 0.24 -1.71
C ALA A 108 -7.07 -0.28 -0.81
N ALA A 109 -8.12 -0.84 -1.40
CA ALA A 109 -9.20 -1.45 -0.63
C ALA A 109 -8.69 -2.66 0.14
N ALA A 110 -7.91 -3.52 -0.50
CA ALA A 110 -7.29 -4.68 0.14
C ALA A 110 -6.38 -4.27 1.32
N ALA A 111 -5.55 -3.24 1.14
CA ALA A 111 -4.69 -2.70 2.19
C ALA A 111 -5.50 -2.17 3.38
N LEU A 112 -6.60 -1.44 3.14
CA LEU A 112 -7.46 -0.92 4.20
C LEU A 112 -8.17 -2.02 4.97
N VAL A 113 -8.70 -3.04 4.26
CA VAL A 113 -9.30 -4.21 4.91
C VAL A 113 -8.27 -4.96 5.76
N ALA A 114 -7.05 -5.17 5.24
CA ALA A 114 -5.97 -5.80 6.00
C ALA A 114 -5.56 -4.98 7.23
N ALA A 115 -5.47 -3.65 7.10
CA ALA A 115 -5.16 -2.76 8.22
C ALA A 115 -6.22 -2.80 9.33
N ALA A 116 -7.51 -2.85 8.97
CA ALA A 116 -8.59 -3.02 9.93
C ALA A 116 -8.51 -4.38 10.66
N ARG A 117 -8.08 -5.44 9.97
CA ARG A 117 -7.96 -6.80 10.52
C ARG A 117 -6.65 -7.08 11.26
N ARG A 118 -5.63 -6.25 11.08
CA ARG A 118 -4.32 -6.31 11.77
C ARG A 118 -3.96 -4.96 12.41
N PRO A 119 -4.82 -4.41 13.30
CA PRO A 119 -4.69 -3.05 13.81
C PRO A 119 -3.42 -2.82 14.65
N GLN A 120 -2.81 -3.88 15.19
CA GLN A 120 -1.58 -3.80 15.99
C GLN A 120 -0.31 -3.88 15.13
N ALA A 121 -0.37 -4.56 13.97
CA ALA A 121 0.79 -4.76 13.11
C ALA A 121 0.99 -3.59 12.12
N VAL A 122 -0.12 -3.04 11.61
CA VAL A 122 -0.08 -1.97 10.60
C VAL A 122 -0.05 -0.60 11.27
N ARG A 123 0.98 0.17 10.95
CA ARG A 123 1.25 1.49 11.56
C ARG A 123 0.93 2.68 10.66
N ALA A 124 0.76 2.47 9.36
CA ALA A 124 0.30 3.49 8.43
C ALA A 124 -0.21 2.89 7.12
N VAL A 125 -1.15 3.57 6.44
CA VAL A 125 -1.65 3.20 5.12
C VAL A 125 -1.54 4.39 4.17
N VAL A 126 -1.12 4.14 2.93
CA VAL A 126 -1.20 5.09 1.82
C VAL A 126 -2.01 4.45 0.68
N SER A 127 -3.03 5.17 0.20
CA SER A 127 -3.85 4.80 -0.96
C SER A 127 -3.52 5.73 -2.12
N ARG A 128 -2.98 5.21 -3.24
CA ARG A 128 -2.70 5.99 -4.46
C ARG A 128 -3.72 5.71 -5.55
N GLY A 129 -4.52 6.72 -5.92
CA GLY A 129 -5.58 6.58 -6.92
C GLY A 129 -6.51 5.41 -6.60
N GLY A 130 -6.68 5.13 -5.31
CA GLY A 130 -7.28 3.91 -4.82
C GLY A 130 -8.79 3.93 -4.92
N ARG A 131 -9.38 2.74 -4.73
CA ARG A 131 -10.83 2.55 -4.55
C ARG A 131 -11.15 2.19 -3.09
N PRO A 132 -10.84 3.07 -2.11
CA PRO A 132 -11.05 2.77 -0.70
C PRO A 132 -12.53 2.53 -0.36
N ASP A 133 -13.45 3.03 -1.17
CA ASP A 133 -14.88 2.75 -1.09
C ASP A 133 -15.20 1.25 -1.12
N LEU A 134 -14.40 0.45 -1.86
CA LEU A 134 -14.56 -0.99 -1.95
C LEU A 134 -14.17 -1.73 -0.67
N ALA A 135 -13.50 -1.08 0.29
CA ALA A 135 -13.23 -1.66 1.61
C ALA A 135 -14.50 -1.78 2.47
N GLY A 136 -15.62 -1.16 2.04
CA GLY A 136 -16.91 -1.31 2.70
C GLY A 136 -16.84 -0.90 4.17
N ASN A 137 -17.42 -1.71 5.06
CA ASN A 137 -17.50 -1.40 6.49
C ASN A 137 -16.14 -1.42 7.21
N ALA A 138 -15.12 -2.06 6.62
CA ALA A 138 -13.79 -2.08 7.21
C ALA A 138 -13.19 -0.68 7.38
N LEU A 139 -13.60 0.31 6.57
CA LEU A 139 -13.18 1.71 6.74
C LEU A 139 -13.40 2.25 8.15
N ASN A 140 -14.53 1.88 8.79
CA ASN A 140 -14.86 2.34 10.14
C ASN A 140 -13.98 1.69 11.22
N GLU A 141 -13.30 0.59 10.89
CA GLU A 141 -12.47 -0.23 11.77
C GLU A 141 -10.97 0.06 11.60
N VAL A 142 -10.57 0.85 10.59
CA VAL A 142 -9.17 1.22 10.38
C VAL A 142 -8.71 2.16 11.50
N VAL A 143 -7.68 1.73 12.24
CA VAL A 143 -7.02 2.53 13.27
C VAL A 143 -5.71 3.16 12.80
N ALA A 144 -5.08 2.58 11.76
CA ALA A 144 -3.80 3.04 11.25
C ALA A 144 -3.97 4.40 10.54
N PRO A 145 -3.08 5.39 10.82
CA PRO A 145 -3.05 6.64 10.08
C PRO A 145 -3.07 6.43 8.57
N THR A 146 -4.04 7.03 7.89
CA THR A 146 -4.32 6.77 6.48
C THR A 146 -4.22 8.03 5.61
N LEU A 147 -3.35 7.99 4.61
CA LEU A 147 -3.24 9.02 3.57
C LEU A 147 -3.88 8.55 2.26
N LEU A 148 -4.84 9.31 1.75
CA LEU A 148 -5.42 9.12 0.42
C LEU A 148 -4.76 10.12 -0.54
N ILE A 149 -4.17 9.65 -1.65
CA ILE A 149 -3.57 10.48 -2.69
C ILE A 149 -4.33 10.26 -3.98
N VAL A 150 -4.92 11.33 -4.55
CA VAL A 150 -5.77 11.23 -5.74
C VAL A 150 -5.34 12.23 -6.81
N GLY A 151 -5.43 11.83 -8.08
CA GLY A 151 -5.20 12.73 -9.20
C GLY A 151 -6.36 13.72 -9.34
N GLY A 152 -6.05 15.01 -9.45
CA GLY A 152 -7.08 16.06 -9.52
C GLY A 152 -7.92 16.03 -10.81
N ALA A 153 -7.45 15.36 -11.86
CA ALA A 153 -8.22 15.14 -13.09
C ALA A 153 -9.08 13.86 -13.03
N ASP A 154 -8.89 13.00 -12.03
CA ASP A 154 -9.70 11.80 -11.80
C ASP A 154 -10.86 12.13 -10.83
N THR A 155 -11.83 12.90 -11.33
CA THR A 155 -12.90 13.48 -10.52
C THR A 155 -13.82 12.43 -9.89
N GLU A 156 -14.00 11.29 -10.55
CA GLU A 156 -14.81 10.18 -10.05
C GLU A 156 -14.13 9.52 -8.85
N VAL A 157 -12.85 9.12 -9.00
CA VAL A 157 -12.09 8.53 -7.90
C VAL A 157 -11.88 9.54 -6.77
N LEU A 158 -11.76 10.84 -7.08
CA LEU A 158 -11.72 11.89 -6.05
C LEU A 158 -13.00 11.93 -5.21
N ALA A 159 -14.17 11.87 -5.84
CA ALA A 159 -15.45 11.82 -5.11
C ALA A 159 -15.54 10.57 -4.22
N MET A 160 -15.13 9.40 -4.74
CA MET A 160 -15.11 8.15 -3.98
C MET A 160 -14.14 8.20 -2.78
N ASN A 161 -12.96 8.80 -2.95
CA ASN A 161 -11.99 8.96 -1.86
C ASN A 161 -12.46 9.96 -0.81
N ARG A 162 -13.17 11.04 -1.19
CA ARG A 162 -13.81 11.94 -0.22
C ARG A 162 -14.86 11.21 0.62
N ALA A 163 -15.73 10.43 -0.02
CA ALA A 163 -16.73 9.63 0.69
C ALA A 163 -16.10 8.58 1.62
N ALA A 164 -15.00 7.95 1.21
CA ALA A 164 -14.27 7.02 2.06
C ALA A 164 -13.56 7.74 3.22
N LEU A 165 -12.98 8.93 2.98
CA LEU A 165 -12.35 9.75 4.01
C LEU A 165 -13.33 10.06 5.14
N ASP A 166 -14.59 10.39 4.82
CA ASP A 166 -15.62 10.68 5.83
C ASP A 166 -15.92 9.49 6.76
N ARG A 167 -15.71 8.26 6.27
CA ARG A 167 -15.94 7.01 7.02
C ARG A 167 -14.75 6.54 7.85
N LEU A 168 -13.54 7.03 7.56
CA LEU A 168 -12.36 6.71 8.37
C LEU A 168 -12.44 7.43 9.72
N HIS A 169 -12.13 6.75 10.82
CA HIS A 169 -12.11 7.33 12.17
C HIS A 169 -10.70 7.50 12.76
N CYS A 170 -9.67 7.07 12.03
CA CYS A 170 -8.26 7.27 12.38
C CYS A 170 -7.75 8.66 11.96
N ASP A 171 -6.49 8.97 12.30
CA ASP A 171 -5.78 10.08 11.67
C ASP A 171 -5.77 9.89 10.15
N LYS A 172 -6.22 10.91 9.42
CA LYS A 172 -6.55 10.78 8.01
C LYS A 172 -6.26 12.06 7.25
N ARG A 173 -5.77 11.91 6.03
CA ARG A 173 -5.52 13.04 5.12
C ARG A 173 -5.89 12.67 3.68
N LEU A 174 -6.38 13.65 2.93
CA LEU A 174 -6.57 13.55 1.49
C LEU A 174 -5.68 14.59 0.80
N GLU A 175 -4.79 14.12 -0.07
CA GLU A 175 -3.92 14.94 -0.89
C GLU A 175 -4.32 14.81 -2.36
N ILE A 176 -4.37 15.95 -3.07
CA ILE A 176 -4.78 16.02 -4.47
C ILE A 176 -3.59 16.44 -5.30
N VAL A 177 -3.18 15.61 -6.26
CA VAL A 177 -2.10 15.94 -7.21
C VAL A 177 -2.73 16.68 -8.41
N PRO A 178 -2.48 17.99 -8.58
CA PRO A 178 -3.18 18.77 -9.59
C PRO A 178 -2.93 18.25 -11.01
N ARG A 179 -3.99 18.18 -11.82
CA ARG A 179 -3.97 17.73 -13.22
C ARG A 179 -3.58 16.27 -13.45
N ALA A 180 -3.20 15.52 -12.42
CA ALA A 180 -2.88 14.11 -12.57
C ALA A 180 -4.14 13.27 -12.84
N THR A 181 -4.04 12.30 -13.76
CA THR A 181 -5.06 11.30 -14.05
C THR A 181 -4.89 10.06 -13.18
N HIS A 182 -5.72 9.03 -13.41
CA HIS A 182 -5.83 7.82 -12.59
C HIS A 182 -4.48 7.14 -12.28
N LEU A 183 -3.57 7.11 -13.26
CA LEU A 183 -2.30 6.40 -13.16
C LEU A 183 -1.11 7.31 -12.81
N PHE A 184 -1.32 8.62 -12.70
CA PHE A 184 -0.27 9.61 -12.41
C PHE A 184 0.88 9.58 -13.44
N GLU A 185 0.56 9.42 -14.73
CA GLU A 185 1.57 9.33 -15.81
C GLU A 185 2.10 10.69 -16.25
N GLU A 186 1.47 11.78 -15.81
CA GLU A 186 1.92 13.14 -16.08
C GLU A 186 3.29 13.39 -15.43
N ALA A 187 4.14 14.16 -16.12
CA ALA A 187 5.48 14.47 -15.64
C ALA A 187 5.46 15.06 -14.20
N GLY A 188 6.19 14.42 -13.29
CA GLY A 188 6.27 14.85 -11.89
C GLY A 188 5.20 14.27 -10.97
N ALA A 189 4.13 13.66 -11.50
CA ALA A 189 3.00 13.22 -10.68
C ALA A 189 3.36 12.06 -9.75
N LEU A 190 4.08 11.04 -10.24
CA LEU A 190 4.55 9.93 -9.40
C LEU A 190 5.64 10.36 -8.41
N GLU A 191 6.46 11.35 -8.75
CA GLU A 191 7.45 11.93 -7.85
C GLU A 191 6.76 12.62 -6.67
N VAL A 192 5.66 13.34 -6.92
CA VAL A 192 4.83 13.94 -5.87
C VAL A 192 4.19 12.85 -5.01
N VAL A 193 3.61 11.81 -5.62
CA VAL A 193 3.05 10.65 -4.89
C VAL A 193 4.09 10.02 -3.98
N ALA A 194 5.29 9.74 -4.50
CA ALA A 194 6.37 9.13 -3.75
C ALA A 194 6.86 10.02 -2.61
N SER A 195 6.90 11.34 -2.83
CA SER A 195 7.28 12.30 -1.79
C SER A 195 6.28 12.35 -0.64
N LEU A 196 4.98 12.41 -0.96
CA LEU A 196 3.87 12.41 0.00
C LEU A 196 3.83 11.09 0.78
N ALA A 197 3.87 9.95 0.09
CA ALA A 197 3.88 8.63 0.70
C ALA A 197 5.10 8.44 1.63
N GLY A 198 6.29 8.86 1.16
CA GLY A 198 7.50 8.77 1.97
C GLY A 198 7.47 9.65 3.20
N ALA A 199 6.89 10.86 3.12
CA ALA A 199 6.73 11.71 4.29
C ALA A 199 5.79 11.06 5.31
N TRP A 200 4.65 10.55 4.87
CA TRP A 200 3.67 9.86 5.71
C TRP A 200 4.26 8.63 6.42
N PHE A 201 4.94 7.77 5.67
CA PHE A 201 5.57 6.59 6.28
C PHE A 201 6.70 6.93 7.23
N LEU A 202 7.52 7.94 6.93
CA LEU A 202 8.58 8.36 7.86
C LEU A 202 8.02 8.93 9.17
N GLU A 203 6.89 9.64 9.11
CA GLU A 203 6.22 10.18 10.28
C GLU A 203 5.68 9.06 11.19
N HIS A 204 5.11 7.99 10.62
CA HIS A 204 4.41 6.96 11.40
C HIS A 204 5.21 5.67 11.65
N LEU A 205 6.18 5.34 10.81
CA LEU A 205 6.95 4.10 10.94
C LEU A 205 8.24 4.28 11.75
N ARG A 206 8.84 5.47 11.81
CA ARG A 206 10.09 5.68 12.55
C ARG A 206 9.94 5.24 14.01
N PRO A 207 10.81 4.34 14.52
CA PRO A 207 10.85 4.00 15.94
C PRO A 207 10.94 5.28 16.77
N ASN A 208 10.09 5.42 17.78
CA ASN A 208 10.26 6.53 18.71
C ASN A 208 11.58 6.31 19.45
N SER A 209 12.35 7.37 19.66
CA SER A 209 13.54 7.32 20.50
C SER A 209 13.09 7.07 21.95
N GLY A 210 12.85 5.81 22.32
CA GLY A 210 12.30 5.41 23.62
C GLY A 210 11.55 4.08 23.68
N ASP A 211 11.33 3.38 22.56
CA ASP A 211 10.92 1.96 22.56
C ASP A 211 12.13 1.03 22.74
#